data_AF-A0A9Q0IFM8-F1
#
_entry.id   AF-A0A9Q0IFM8-F1
#
_cell.length_a   1.000
_cell.length_b   1.000
_cell.length_c   1.000
_cell.angle_alpha   90.00
_cell.angle_beta   90.00
_cell.angle_gamma   90.00
#
_symmetry.space_group_name_H-M   'P 1'
#
loop_
_entity.id
_entity.type
_entity.pdbx_description
1 polymer ?
#
loop_
_entity_poly.entity_id
_entity_poly.type
_entity_poly.pdbx_seq_one_letter_code
_entity_poly.pdbx_strand_id
1 'polypeptide(L)'
;MENMSAEVAMMFIRNCSNPDLSSVFKCTPISKWWTIRTPAIRSVLMQYESVLMALEEMASCSSPETSAKAKGLHGTLLKGNTRLGLVVET
;
A
#
# COMPACT_ATOMS: atom_id res chain seq x y z
N MET A 1 -4.48 24.36 4.83
CA MET A 1 -4.54 22.88 4.72
C MET A 1 -3.37 22.27 5.49
N GLU A 2 -3.14 22.71 6.74
CA GLU A 2 -1.84 22.48 7.43
C GLU A 2 -1.92 21.50 8.59
N ASN A 3 -3.11 20.99 8.95
CA ASN A 3 -3.28 20.23 10.21
C ASN A 3 -3.40 18.71 10.02
N MET A 4 -3.64 18.23 8.80
CA MET A 4 -3.95 16.81 8.55
C MET A 4 -2.71 15.91 8.65
N SER A 5 -1.54 16.42 8.27
CA SER A 5 -0.29 15.64 8.37
C SER A 5 0.13 15.44 9.82
N ALA A 6 -0.09 16.44 10.68
CA ALA A 6 0.16 16.36 12.11
C ALA A 6 -0.79 15.37 12.79
N GLU A 7 -2.06 15.38 12.42
CA GLU A 7 -3.08 14.48 12.97
C GLU A 7 -2.80 13.01 12.60
N VAL A 8 -2.48 12.74 11.33
CA VAL A 8 -2.09 11.41 10.85
C VAL A 8 -0.80 10.95 11.54
N ALA A 9 0.19 11.84 11.69
CA ALA A 9 1.43 11.52 12.41
C ALA A 9 1.19 11.14 13.88
N MET A 10 0.32 11.87 14.57
CA MET A 10 -0.07 11.58 15.96
C MET A 10 -0.84 10.25 16.08
N MET A 11 -1.65 9.91 15.07
CA MET A 11 -2.38 8.65 15.01
C MET A 11 -1.43 7.45 14.86
N PHE A 12 -0.38 7.56 14.03
CA PHE A 12 0.66 6.53 13.92
C PHE A 12 1.48 6.39 15.21
N ILE A 13 1.88 7.50 15.84
CA ILE A 13 2.65 7.46 17.10
C ILE A 13 1.84 6.78 18.22
N ARG A 14 0.54 7.08 18.35
CA ARG A 14 -0.32 6.50 19.38
C ARG A 14 -0.61 5.01 19.19
N ASN A 15 -0.66 4.54 17.94
CA ASN A 15 -1.02 3.17 17.61
C ASN A 15 0.18 2.28 17.25
N CYS A 16 1.42 2.78 17.31
CA CYS A 16 2.60 1.96 17.02
C CYS A 16 2.96 1.10 18.24
N SER A 17 2.57 -0.18 18.20
CA SER A 17 2.83 -1.15 19.28
C SER A 17 4.30 -1.54 19.42
N ASN A 18 5.17 -1.14 18.49
CA ASN A 18 6.60 -1.45 18.51
C ASN A 18 7.41 -0.25 19.09
N PRO A 19 8.07 -0.41 20.25
CA PRO A 19 8.79 0.67 20.93
C PRO A 19 10.00 1.19 20.13
N ASP A 20 10.65 0.34 19.32
CA ASP A 20 11.78 0.75 18.50
C ASP A 20 11.34 1.68 17.37
N LEU A 21 10.21 1.38 16.73
CA LEU A 21 9.61 2.22 15.69
C LEU A 21 9.02 3.52 16.26
N SER A 22 8.48 3.49 17.49
CA SER A 22 8.00 4.69 18.21
C SER A 22 9.10 5.74 18.35
N SER A 23 10.34 5.32 18.64
CA SER A 23 11.49 6.22 18.76
C SER A 23 11.86 6.89 17.42
N VAL A 24 11.76 6.15 16.31
CA VAL A 24 12.03 6.65 14.96
C VAL A 24 11.00 7.71 14.54
N PHE A 25 9.72 7.52 14.88
CA PHE A 25 8.68 8.52 14.62
C PHE A 25 8.85 9.78 15.47
N LYS A 26 9.30 9.66 16.72
CA LYS A 26 9.52 10.84 17.57
C LYS A 26 10.69 11.72 17.09
N CYS A 27 11.74 11.12 16.52
CA CYS A 27 12.99 11.82 16.22
C CYS A 27 13.12 12.28 14.77
N THR A 28 12.34 11.72 13.85
CA THR A 28 12.45 12.06 12.43
C THR A 28 11.44 13.16 12.08
N PRO A 29 11.84 14.26 11.41
CA PRO A 29 10.90 15.25 10.90
C PRO A 29 9.87 14.60 9.97
N ILE A 30 8.59 14.94 10.10
CA ILE A 30 7.49 14.39 9.27
C ILE A 30 7.79 14.54 7.77
N SER A 31 8.46 15.62 7.37
CA SER A 31 8.91 15.86 5.99
C SER A 31 9.88 14.79 5.47
N LYS A 32 10.65 14.15 6.34
CA LYS A 32 11.61 13.07 6.00
C LYS A 32 11.02 11.67 6.14
N TRP A 33 9.85 11.50 6.77
CA TRP A 33 9.20 10.19 6.88
C TRP A 33 8.85 9.64 5.51
N TRP A 34 8.35 10.51 4.63
CA TRP A 34 8.05 10.15 3.26
C TRP A 34 9.30 9.69 2.54
N THR A 35 10.42 10.41 2.64
CA THR A 35 11.70 10.05 1.99
C THR A 35 12.20 8.65 2.37
N ILE A 36 12.10 8.27 3.66
CA ILE A 36 12.53 6.94 4.14
C ILE A 36 11.54 5.85 3.72
N ARG A 37 10.24 6.17 3.68
CA ARG A 37 9.19 5.22 3.33
C ARG A 37 9.00 5.09 1.82
N THR A 38 9.40 6.06 1.00
CA THR A 38 9.20 6.05 -0.46
C THR A 38 9.74 4.77 -1.10
N PRO A 39 10.95 4.25 -0.78
CA PRO A 39 11.43 3.00 -1.38
C PRO A 39 10.59 1.78 -0.97
N ALA A 40 10.16 1.70 0.30
CA ALA A 40 9.34 0.61 0.80
C ALA A 40 7.92 0.66 0.21
N ILE A 41 7.30 1.85 0.18
CA ILE A 41 6.00 2.10 -0.44
C ILE A 41 6.07 1.76 -1.93
N ARG A 42 7.10 2.23 -2.65
CA ARG A 42 7.30 1.91 -4.07
C ARG A 42 7.50 0.41 -4.28
N SER A 43 8.25 -0.29 -3.43
CA SER A 43 8.43 -1.74 -3.53
C SER A 43 7.10 -2.50 -3.37
N VAL A 44 6.27 -2.10 -2.40
CA VAL A 44 4.94 -2.68 -2.22
C VAL A 44 4.04 -2.38 -3.41
N LEU A 45 4.06 -1.14 -3.92
CA LEU A 45 3.29 -0.72 -5.09
C LEU A 45 3.67 -1.51 -6.35
N MET A 46 4.97 -1.68 -6.62
CA MET A 46 5.46 -2.44 -7.77
C MET A 46 5.07 -3.92 -7.69
N GLN A 47 5.08 -4.51 -6.49
CA GLN A 47 4.57 -5.87 -6.29
C GLN A 47 3.06 -5.94 -6.49
N TYR A 48 2.33 -4.91 -6.06
CA TYR A 48 0.87 -4.85 -6.20
C TYR A 48 0.44 -4.89 -7.67
N GLU A 49 1.11 -4.12 -8.52
CA GLU A 49 0.86 -4.10 -9.97
C GLU A 49 1.20 -5.44 -10.62
N SER A 50 2.33 -6.05 -10.25
CA SER A 50 2.69 -7.39 -10.73
C SER A 50 1.65 -8.45 -10.34
N VAL A 51 1.05 -8.36 -9.15
CA VAL A 51 -0.01 -9.27 -8.70
C VAL A 51 -1.29 -9.07 -9.52
N LEU A 52 -1.65 -7.83 -9.84
CA LEU A 52 -2.82 -7.54 -10.68
C LEU A 52 -2.65 -8.14 -12.08
N MET A 53 -1.49 -7.93 -12.72
CA MET A 53 -1.21 -8.52 -14.04
C MET A 53 -1.24 -10.05 -14.02
N ALA A 54 -0.65 -10.68 -13.00
CA ALA A 54 -0.68 -12.14 -12.86
C ALA A 54 -2.10 -12.68 -12.69
N LEU A 55 -2.96 -11.97 -11.93
CA LEU A 55 -4.36 -12.33 -11.77
C LEU A 55 -5.15 -12.20 -13.08
N GLU A 56 -4.84 -11.21 -13.92
CA GLU A 56 -5.45 -11.05 -15.24
C GLU A 56 -5.03 -12.16 -16.22
N GLU A 57 -3.75 -12.53 -16.24
CA GLU A 57 -3.27 -13.67 -17.02
C GLU A 57 -3.91 -14.99 -16.55
N MET A 58 -3.97 -15.23 -15.23
CA MET A 58 -4.65 -16.40 -14.68
C MET A 58 -6.15 -16.39 -15.00
N ALA A 59 -6.80 -15.23 -15.01
CA ALA A 59 -8.19 -15.13 -15.42
C ALA A 59 -8.41 -15.52 -16.89
N SER A 60 -7.39 -15.39 -17.73
CA SER A 60 -7.45 -15.59 -19.18
C SER A 60 -7.04 -17.00 -19.63
N CYS A 61 -6.10 -17.65 -18.91
CA CYS A 61 -5.46 -18.90 -19.36
C CYS A 61 -5.75 -20.14 -18.49
N SER A 62 -6.65 -20.05 -17.50
CA SER A 62 -6.86 -21.12 -16.51
C SER A 62 -8.19 -21.87 -16.66
N SER A 63 -8.36 -22.95 -15.88
CA SER A 63 -9.63 -23.64 -15.73
C SER A 63 -10.75 -22.69 -15.26
N PRO A 64 -12.04 -23.01 -15.52
CA PRO A 64 -13.16 -22.12 -15.19
C PRO A 64 -13.20 -21.68 -13.72
N GLU A 65 -12.89 -22.59 -12.80
CA GLU A 65 -12.88 -22.31 -11.36
C GLU A 65 -11.72 -21.38 -10.97
N THR A 66 -10.53 -21.62 -11.51
CA THR A 66 -9.35 -20.76 -11.29
C THR A 66 -9.54 -19.38 -11.91
N SER A 67 -10.12 -19.31 -13.11
CA SER A 67 -10.46 -18.05 -13.78
C SER A 67 -11.45 -17.22 -12.95
N ALA A 68 -12.51 -17.84 -12.43
CA ALA A 68 -13.50 -17.17 -11.58
C ALA A 68 -12.87 -16.61 -10.28
N LYS A 69 -12.03 -17.41 -9.61
CA LYS A 69 -11.29 -16.96 -8.41
C LYS A 69 -10.33 -15.82 -8.72
N ALA A 70 -9.56 -15.94 -9.81
CA ALA A 70 -8.62 -14.90 -10.25
C ALA A 70 -9.34 -13.57 -10.55
N LYS A 71 -10.49 -13.60 -11.23
CA LYS A 71 -11.32 -12.41 -11.47
C LYS A 71 -11.84 -11.78 -10.19
N GLY A 72 -12.29 -12.58 -9.23
CA GLY A 72 -12.77 -12.09 -7.93
C GLY A 72 -11.67 -11.40 -7.12
N LEU A 73 -10.47 -12.01 -7.09
CA LEU A 73 -9.30 -11.44 -6.44
C LEU A 73 -8.82 -10.17 -7.16
N HIS A 74 -8.74 -10.19 -8.49
CA HIS A 74 -8.37 -9.03 -9.30
C HIS A 74 -9.30 -7.85 -9.00
N GLY A 75 -10.62 -8.06 -9.03
CA GLY A 75 -11.59 -7.00 -8.72
C GLY A 75 -11.50 -6.48 -7.27
N THR A 76 -11.13 -7.33 -6.32
CA THR A 76 -10.94 -6.94 -4.91
C THR A 76 -9.69 -6.09 -4.72
N LEU A 77 -8.56 -6.51 -5.31
CA LEU A 77 -7.30 -5.79 -5.25
C LEU A 77 -7.35 -4.49 -6.07
N LEU A 78 -7.98 -4.49 -7.24
CA LEU A 78 -8.17 -3.27 -8.02
C LEU A 78 -8.92 -2.18 -7.22
N LYS A 79 -9.94 -2.57 -6.44
CA LYS A 79 -10.63 -1.65 -5.51
C LYS A 79 -9.76 -1.23 -4.33
N GLY A 80 -8.84 -2.08 -3.89
CA GLY A 80 -7.83 -1.77 -2.88
C GLY A 80 -6.93 -0.62 -3.32
N ASN A 81 -6.57 -0.56 -4.61
CA ASN A 81 -5.80 0.54 -5.20
C ASN A 81 -6.48 1.90 -4.93
N THR A 82 -7.78 2.02 -5.22
CA THR A 82 -8.56 3.24 -5.01
C THR A 82 -8.69 3.62 -3.54
N ARG A 83 -8.87 2.64 -2.64
CA ARG A 83 -9.06 2.89 -1.20
C ARG A 83 -7.77 3.30 -0.49
N LEU A 84 -6.64 2.77 -0.94
CA LEU A 84 -5.33 3.00 -0.35
C LEU A 84 -4.58 4.16 -1.02
N GLY A 85 -5.12 4.72 -2.11
CA GLY A 85 -4.50 5.81 -2.85
C GLY A 85 -3.17 5.40 -3.50
N LEU A 86 -3.06 4.15 -3.93
CA LEU A 86 -1.84 3.52 -4.41
C LEU A 86 -1.57 3.86 -5.89
N VAL A 87 -1.56 5.15 -6.23
CA VAL A 87 -1.21 5.59 -7.59
C VAL A 87 0.30 5.70 -7.69
N VAL A 88 0.92 4.82 -8.46
CA VAL A 88 2.30 5.01 -8.92
C VAL A 88 2.23 6.03 -10.06
N GLU A 89 2.67 7.27 -9.82
CA GLU A 89 3.02 8.15 -10.93
C GLU A 89 4.26 7.56 -11.61
N THR A 90 4.11 7.20 -12.88
CA THR A 90 5.16 6.73 -13.77
C THR A 90 6.03 7.88 -14.28
#